data_AF-A0AAE0NY68-F1
#
_entry.id   AF-A0AAE0NY68-F1
#
_cell.length_a   1.000
_cell.length_b   1.000
_cell.length_c   1.000
_cell.angle_alpha   90.00
_cell.angle_beta   90.00
_cell.angle_gamma   90.00
#
_symmetry.space_group_name_H-M   'P 1'
#
loop_
_entity.id
_entity.type
_entity.pdbx_description
1 polymer ?
#
loop_
_entity_poly.entity_id
_entity_poly.type
_entity_poly.pdbx_seq_one_letter_code
_entity_poly.pdbx_strand_id
1 'polypeptide(L)' 'MASEDDIKKAFQGGDDDGDDGLSVSEAVAAIEKLSGRSVSESTIELACQSCSVSTSGREMDFDEFVQIVRHLESNNDL' A
#
# COMPACT_ATOMS: atom_id res chain seq x y z
N MET A 1 9.31 -0.59 -11.07
CA MET A 1 9.71 -1.40 -9.91
C MET A 1 10.26 -0.44 -8.88
N ALA A 2 9.42 -0.04 -7.93
CA ALA A 2 9.88 0.70 -6.77
C ALA A 2 10.89 -0.15 -5.98
N SER A 3 11.95 0.46 -5.48
CA SER A 3 12.93 -0.23 -4.64
C SER A 3 12.33 -0.47 -3.26
N GLU A 4 12.78 -1.49 -2.51
CA GLU A 4 12.34 -1.69 -1.12
C GLU A 4 12.56 -0.44 -0.24
N ASP A 5 13.61 0.34 -0.50
CA ASP A 5 13.87 1.61 0.19
C ASP A 5 12.80 2.66 -0.11
N ASP A 6 12.35 2.75 -1.37
CA ASP A 6 11.29 3.67 -1.77
C ASP A 6 9.96 3.25 -1.15
N ILE A 7 9.62 1.95 -1.20
CA ILE A 7 8.41 1.39 -0.59
C ILE A 7 8.42 1.63 0.91
N LYS A 8 9.57 1.45 1.57
CA LYS A 8 9.73 1.70 3.00
C LYS A 8 9.54 3.17 3.37
N LYS A 9 10.10 4.10 2.57
CA LYS A 9 9.88 5.54 2.78
C LYS A 9 8.43 5.92 2.59
N ALA A 10 7.76 5.34 1.59
CA ALA A 10 6.35 5.57 1.35
C ALA A 10 5.49 5.02 2.50
N PHE A 11 5.79 3.81 2.98
CA PHE A 11 5.13 3.18 4.11
C PHE A 11 5.28 4.04 5.38
N GLN A 12 6.51 4.37 5.75
CA GLN A 12 6.81 5.23 6.91
C GLN A 12 6.27 6.66 6.78
N GLY A 13 6.08 7.15 5.56
CA GLY A 13 5.49 8.45 5.30
C GLY A 13 3.97 8.43 5.18
N GLY A 14 3.36 7.25 5.15
CA GLY A 14 1.91 7.04 5.09
C GLY A 14 1.30 6.70 6.44
N ASP A 15 2.05 6.02 7.30
CA ASP A 15 1.72 5.73 8.70
C ASP A 15 1.76 7.04 9.50
N ASP A 16 0.58 7.64 9.72
CA ASP A 16 0.42 8.93 10.40
C ASP A 16 0.09 8.75 11.89
N ASP A 17 -0.50 7.61 12.26
CA ASP A 17 -0.90 7.29 13.63
C ASP A 17 0.20 6.58 14.44
N GLY A 18 1.27 6.12 13.80
CA GLY A 18 2.45 5.53 14.42
C GLY A 18 2.23 4.12 14.94
N ASP A 19 1.31 3.39 14.30
CA ASP A 19 0.93 2.01 14.63
C ASP A 19 1.93 0.96 14.08
N ASP A 20 2.86 1.34 13.21
CA ASP A 20 3.75 0.45 12.45
C ASP A 20 2.99 -0.36 11.37
N GLY A 21 1.76 0.03 11.06
CA GLY A 21 0.88 -0.53 10.05
C GLY A 21 0.21 0.56 9.18
N LEU A 22 -0.48 0.12 8.12
CA LEU A 22 -1.24 1.02 7.24
C LEU A 22 -2.69 0.57 7.08
N SER A 23 -3.61 1.46 7.41
CA SER A 23 -4.99 1.33 6.98
C SER A 23 -5.13 1.46 5.46
N VAL A 24 -6.26 1.02 4.89
CA VAL A 24 -6.52 1.15 3.43
C VAL A 24 -6.34 2.58 2.93
N SER A 25 -6.84 3.57 3.67
CA SER A 25 -6.74 4.98 3.32
C SER A 25 -5.30 5.52 3.41
N GLU A 26 -4.49 5.00 4.34
CA GLU A 26 -3.08 5.38 4.49
C GLU A 26 -2.20 4.71 3.42
N ALA A 27 -2.51 3.46 3.08
CA ALA A 27 -1.88 2.77 1.96
C ALA A 27 -2.13 3.48 0.62
N VAL A 28 -3.33 4.06 0.42
CA VAL A 28 -3.58 4.96 -0.73
C VAL A 28 -2.58 6.10 -0.72
N ALA A 29 -2.50 6.88 0.37
CA ALA A 29 -1.59 8.02 0.46
C ALA A 29 -0.11 7.63 0.29
N ALA A 30 0.31 6.50 0.86
CA ALA A 30 1.65 5.96 0.71
C ALA A 30 1.96 5.61 -0.75
N ILE A 31 1.04 4.91 -1.43
CA ILE A 31 1.19 4.51 -2.84
C ILE A 31 1.18 5.73 -3.77
N GLU A 32 0.34 6.72 -3.48
CA GLU A 32 0.34 8.01 -4.19
C GLU A 32 1.68 8.73 -4.06
N LYS A 33 2.29 8.73 -2.87
CA LYS A 33 3.63 9.31 -2.66
C LYS A 33 4.73 8.49 -3.35
N LEU A 34 4.58 7.17 -3.42
CA LEU A 34 5.54 6.26 -4.02
C LEU A 34 5.58 6.37 -5.55
N SER A 35 4.43 6.24 -6.20
CA SER A 35 4.31 6.23 -7.66
C SER A 35 4.04 7.62 -8.24
N GLY A 36 3.57 8.57 -7.42
CA GLY A 36 3.14 9.89 -7.88
C GLY A 36 1.80 9.84 -8.63
N ARG A 37 1.06 8.73 -8.55
CA ARG A 37 -0.22 8.50 -9.22
C ARG A 37 -1.32 8.29 -8.19
N SER A 38 -2.47 8.93 -8.43
CA SER A 38 -3.64 8.76 -7.59
C SER A 38 -4.28 7.39 -7.80
N VAL A 39 -4.33 6.63 -6.72
CA VAL A 39 -5.02 5.33 -6.64
C VAL A 39 -6.29 5.48 -5.78
N SER A 40 -7.33 4.72 -6.11
CA SER A 40 -8.58 4.73 -5.34
C SER A 40 -8.54 3.68 -4.24
N GLU A 41 -9.24 3.92 -3.13
CA GLU A 41 -9.36 2.95 -2.03
C GLU A 41 -9.84 1.58 -2.52
N SER A 42 -10.83 1.53 -3.43
CA SER A 42 -11.30 0.28 -4.02
C SER A 42 -10.22 -0.49 -4.79
N THR A 43 -9.27 0.20 -5.42
CA THR A 43 -8.13 -0.45 -6.10
C THR A 43 -7.21 -1.10 -5.08
N ILE A 44 -6.94 -0.42 -3.96
CA ILE A 44 -6.17 -0.98 -2.85
C ILE A 44 -6.90 -2.15 -2.22
N GLU A 45 -8.22 -2.05 -1.98
CA GLU A 45 -9.01 -3.17 -1.44
C GLU A 45 -8.99 -4.40 -2.36
N LEU A 46 -9.11 -4.21 -3.68
CA LEU A 46 -9.01 -5.30 -4.66
C LEU A 46 -7.62 -5.94 -4.67
N ALA A 47 -6.56 -5.13 -4.60
CA ALA A 47 -5.19 -5.63 -4.53
C ALA A 47 -4.94 -6.38 -3.21
N CYS A 48 -5.46 -5.84 -2.11
CA CYS A 48 -5.42 -6.43 -0.78
C CYS A 48 -6.12 -7.81 -0.77
N GLN A 49 -7.34 -7.88 -1.33
CA GLN A 49 -8.08 -9.14 -1.51
C GLN A 49 -7.32 -10.12 -2.40
N SER A 50 -6.67 -9.65 -3.47
CA SER A 50 -5.86 -10.49 -4.37
C SER A 50 -4.59 -11.02 -3.70
N CYS A 51 -4.01 -10.25 -2.77
CA CYS A 51 -2.84 -10.64 -1.99
C CYS A 51 -3.20 -11.45 -0.73
N SER A 52 -4.49 -11.79 -0.52
CA SER A 52 -4.99 -12.46 0.70
C SER A 52 -4.74 -11.65 1.98
N VAL A 53 -4.65 -10.33 1.86
CA VAL A 53 -4.50 -9.39 2.98
C VAL A 53 -5.89 -9.03 3.50
N SER A 54 -6.03 -8.95 4.82
CA SER A 54 -7.32 -8.74 5.48
C SER A 54 -7.61 -7.24 5.65
N THR A 55 -8.61 -6.71 4.95
CA THR A 55 -9.03 -5.29 5.04
C THR A 55 -10.03 -4.99 6.16
N SER A 56 -10.52 -6.00 6.88
CA SER A 56 -11.60 -5.83 7.88
C SER A 56 -11.07 -5.36 9.24
N GLY A 57 -10.59 -4.11 9.29
CA GLY A 57 -10.24 -3.42 10.54
C GLY A 57 -8.91 -3.82 11.16
N ARG A 58 -7.98 -4.34 10.34
CA ARG A 58 -6.59 -4.58 10.70
C ARG A 58 -5.71 -3.69 9.83
N GLU A 59 -4.65 -3.12 10.41
CA GLU A 59 -3.61 -2.46 9.63
C GLU A 59 -2.78 -3.44 8.80
N MET A 60 -2.35 -3.00 7.63
CA MET A 60 -1.45 -3.74 6.75
C MET A 60 -0.01 -3.59 7.24
N ASP A 61 0.64 -4.71 7.50
CA ASP A 61 2.06 -4.72 7.83
C ASP A 61 2.91 -4.35 6.60
N PHE A 62 4.19 -3.99 6.81
CA PHE A 62 5.11 -3.63 5.73
C PHE A 62 5.22 -4.69 4.62
N ASP A 63 5.23 -5.98 4.96
CA ASP A 63 5.30 -7.08 3.98
C ASP A 63 4.04 -7.13 3.09
N GLU A 64 2.87 -6.95 3.69
CA GLU A 64 1.58 -6.91 2.99
C GLU A 64 1.51 -5.71 2.04
N PHE A 65 2.00 -4.55 2.48
CA PHE A 65 2.11 -3.37 1.64
C PHE A 65 3.05 -3.59 0.45
N VAL A 66 4.22 -4.20 0.66
CA VAL A 66 5.15 -4.54 -0.43
C VAL A 66 4.50 -5.47 -1.45
N GLN A 67 3.72 -6.46 -1.00
CA GLN A 67 2.99 -7.35 -1.91
C GLN A 67 1.96 -6.60 -2.75
N ILE A 68 1.17 -5.70 -2.13
CA ILE A 68 0.18 -4.89 -2.83
C ILE A 68 0.85 -3.98 -3.87
N VAL A 69 1.92 -3.27 -3.51
CA VAL A 69 2.66 -2.40 -4.43
C VAL A 69 3.16 -3.19 -5.64
N ARG A 70 3.78 -4.37 -5.41
CA ARG A 70 4.27 -5.23 -6.49
C ARG A 70 3.14 -5.77 -7.36
N HIS A 71 2.00 -6.10 -6.76
CA HIS A 71 0.82 -6.58 -7.47
C HIS A 71 0.23 -5.48 -8.38
N LEU A 72 0.09 -4.26 -7.85
CA LEU A 72 -0.39 -3.09 -8.60
C LEU A 72 0.57 -2.67 -9.73
N GLU A 73 1.89 -2.70 -9.47
CA GLU A 73 2.90 -2.45 -10.52
C GLU A 73 2.81 -3.53 -11.63
N SER A 74 2.57 -4.79 -11.27
CA SER A 74 2.43 -5.88 -12.24
C SER A 74 1.14 -5.78 -13.07
N ASN A 75 0.06 -5.23 -12.51
CA ASN A 75 -1.20 -5.01 -13.21
C ASN A 75 -1.25 -3.67 -13.98
N ASN A 76 -0.19 -2.85 -13.89
CA ASN A 76 -0.11 -1.52 -14.52
C ASN A 76 -1.21 -0.55 -14.01
N ASP A 77 -1.65 -0.76 -12.77
CA ASP A 77 -2.52 0.15 -11.99
C ASP A 77 -1.70 1.25 -11.28
N LEU A 78 -0.36 1.15 -11.35
CA LEU A 78 0.65 2.15 -10.96
C LEU A 78 1.46 2.60 -12.17
#